data_AF-A0A968TNP4-F1
#
_entry.id   AF-A0A968TNP4-F1
#
_cell.length_a   1.000
_cell.length_b   1.000
_cell.length_c   1.000
_cell.angle_alpha   90.00
_cell.angle_beta   90.00
_cell.angle_gamma   90.00
#
_symmetry.space_group_name_H-M   'P 1'
#
loop_
_entity.id
_entity.type
_entity.pdbx_description
1 polymer ?
#
loop_
_entity_poly.entity_id
_entity_poly.type
_entity_poly.pdbx_seq_one_letter_code
_entity_poly.pdbx_strand_id
1 'polypeptide(L)'
;MGDPSPNHFDPGNASYSVSFWFKRTDTNSGIQYLIGKGHKDDQKEGWAVFLYNNYLYIRACHTDGILGRAACTGPSVNNTNWHHVLFVINRQEGKLQGYLDGSSTGWIDGTILPFILNNISSWGEIDNNKPLALCRNLDLNDEE
;
A
#
# COMPACT_ATOMS: atom_id res chain seq x y z
N MET A 1 -1.12 16.48 13.63
CA MET A 1 -0.01 16.69 12.66
C MET A 1 -0.69 16.93 11.33
N GLY A 2 -0.76 18.19 10.88
CA GLY A 2 -1.46 18.52 9.63
C GLY A 2 -0.68 17.97 8.44
N ASP A 3 -1.39 17.51 7.42
CA ASP A 3 -0.79 17.06 6.16
C ASP A 3 0.00 18.23 5.57
N PRO A 4 1.33 18.12 5.36
CA PRO A 4 2.00 19.02 4.43
C PRO A 4 1.30 18.92 3.06
N SER A 5 1.30 19.99 2.24
CA SER A 5 0.57 20.11 0.96
C SER A 5 0.27 18.77 0.26
N PRO A 6 -0.91 18.58 -0.35
CA PRO A 6 -1.48 17.28 -0.74
C PRO A 6 -0.58 16.36 -1.58
N ASN A 7 0.55 16.83 -2.10
CA ASN A 7 1.47 16.05 -2.92
C ASN A 7 2.75 15.62 -2.18
N HIS A 8 2.90 15.93 -0.89
CA HIS A 8 4.16 15.69 -0.15
C HIS A 8 4.51 14.19 -0.07
N PHE A 9 3.50 13.34 -0.02
CA PHE A 9 3.65 11.89 0.11
C PHE A 9 3.40 11.14 -1.21
N ASP A 10 3.44 11.87 -2.33
CA ASP A 10 3.38 11.28 -3.66
C ASP A 10 4.74 10.73 -4.07
N PRO A 11 4.81 9.45 -4.50
CA PRO A 11 6.04 8.88 -5.04
C PRO A 11 6.60 9.62 -6.28
N GLY A 12 5.76 10.28 -7.09
CA GLY A 12 6.19 10.87 -8.35
C GLY A 12 6.82 9.82 -9.27
N ASN A 13 7.89 10.22 -9.97
CA ASN A 13 8.69 9.35 -10.85
C ASN A 13 9.92 8.72 -10.16
N ALA A 14 10.12 8.95 -8.86
CA ALA A 14 11.29 8.47 -8.14
C ALA A 14 11.02 7.15 -7.41
N SER A 15 12.09 6.47 -6.98
CA SER A 15 11.94 5.42 -5.98
C SER A 15 11.47 6.04 -4.67
N TYR A 16 10.53 5.37 -4.00
CA TYR A 16 9.86 5.90 -2.82
C TYR A 16 9.71 4.80 -1.77
N SER A 17 9.83 5.17 -0.50
CA SER A 17 9.75 4.22 0.60
C SER A 17 8.87 4.78 1.71
N VAL A 18 8.07 3.91 2.33
CA VAL A 18 7.31 4.24 3.54
C VAL A 18 7.58 3.19 4.58
N SER A 19 7.93 3.63 5.78
CA SER A 19 8.07 2.78 6.96
C SER A 19 7.18 3.24 8.09
N PHE A 20 6.62 2.27 8.81
CA PHE A 20 5.80 2.53 9.98
C PHE A 20 5.71 1.28 10.87
N TRP A 21 5.38 1.52 12.14
CA TRP A 21 5.02 0.47 13.08
C TRP A 21 3.50 0.37 13.16
N PHE A 22 2.98 -0.85 13.23
CA PHE A 22 1.57 -1.10 13.47
C PHE A 22 1.37 -2.19 14.52
N LYS A 23 0.20 -2.15 15.15
CA LYS A 23 -0.26 -3.18 16.08
C LYS A 23 -1.74 -3.43 15.83
N ARG A 24 -2.13 -4.69 15.76
CA ARG A 24 -3.53 -5.09 15.59
C ARG A 24 -4.17 -5.46 16.93
N THR A 25 -5.45 -5.14 17.10
CA THR A 25 -6.23 -5.43 18.31
C THR A 25 -6.82 -6.84 18.31
N ASP A 26 -7.03 -7.42 17.13
CA ASP A 26 -7.53 -8.79 16.92
C ASP A 26 -6.87 -9.42 15.68
N THR A 27 -7.13 -10.72 15.44
CA THR A 27 -6.66 -11.46 14.26
C THR A 27 -7.76 -11.66 13.19
N ASN A 28 -8.67 -10.70 13.04
CA ASN A 28 -9.75 -10.76 12.05
C ASN A 28 -9.17 -10.85 10.62
N SER A 29 -9.82 -11.65 9.76
CA SER A 29 -9.44 -11.91 8.38
C SER A 29 -9.99 -10.89 7.37
N GLY A 30 -10.90 -10.00 7.78
CA GLY A 30 -11.42 -8.92 6.93
C GLY A 30 -10.31 -7.95 6.45
N ILE A 31 -10.63 -7.14 5.45
CA ILE A 31 -9.71 -6.11 4.94
C ILE A 31 -9.50 -5.03 6.02
N GLN A 32 -8.25 -4.73 6.34
CA GLN A 32 -7.88 -3.70 7.31
C GLN A 32 -6.81 -2.79 6.70
N TYR A 33 -7.20 -1.59 6.27
CA TYR A 33 -6.24 -0.58 5.80
C TYR A 33 -5.41 -0.04 6.96
N LEU A 34 -4.09 -0.04 6.78
CA LEU A 34 -3.13 0.46 7.76
C LEU A 34 -2.74 1.90 7.43
N ILE A 35 -2.41 2.14 6.16
CA ILE A 35 -2.01 3.44 5.64
C ILE A 35 -2.23 3.46 4.12
N GLY A 36 -2.52 4.63 3.56
CA GLY A 36 -2.56 4.81 2.13
C GLY A 36 -2.68 6.25 1.71
N LYS A 37 -2.42 6.50 0.43
CA LYS A 37 -2.59 7.79 -0.24
C LYS A 37 -3.24 7.54 -1.59
N GLY A 38 -4.40 8.13 -1.84
CA GLY A 38 -5.15 7.97 -3.09
C GLY A 38 -5.86 6.63 -3.27
N HIS A 39 -5.16 5.51 -3.04
CA HIS A 39 -5.67 4.15 -3.20
C HIS A 39 -6.60 3.74 -2.03
N LYS A 40 -7.77 4.39 -1.92
CA LYS A 40 -8.85 4.10 -0.97
C LYS A 40 -9.83 3.06 -1.54
N ASP A 41 -10.18 3.23 -2.81
CA ASP A 41 -11.10 2.39 -3.55
C ASP A 41 -10.35 1.72 -4.70
N ASP A 42 -10.61 0.43 -4.90
CA ASP A 42 -9.95 -0.37 -5.92
C ASP A 42 -10.00 0.38 -7.25
N GLN A 43 -8.83 0.79 -7.76
CA GLN A 43 -8.57 1.39 -9.09
C GLN A 43 -8.28 2.89 -9.10
N LYS A 44 -7.91 3.53 -7.99
CA LYS A 44 -7.41 4.91 -8.04
C LYS A 44 -5.90 4.99 -7.88
N GLU A 45 -5.31 5.99 -8.55
CA GLU A 45 -3.91 6.39 -8.46
C GLU A 45 -3.47 6.54 -7.00
N GLY A 46 -2.24 6.11 -6.70
CA GLY A 46 -1.64 6.16 -5.38
C GLY A 46 -1.21 4.79 -4.86
N TRP A 47 -1.15 4.64 -3.54
CA TRP A 47 -0.63 3.45 -2.88
C TRP A 47 -1.33 3.16 -1.56
N ALA A 48 -1.33 1.90 -1.14
CA ALA A 48 -1.89 1.48 0.14
C ALA A 48 -1.17 0.25 0.71
N VAL A 49 -1.17 0.17 2.04
CA VAL A 49 -0.78 -1.02 2.80
C VAL A 49 -1.96 -1.46 3.66
N PHE A 50 -2.35 -2.72 3.52
CA PHE A 50 -3.50 -3.28 4.24
C PHE A 50 -3.30 -4.76 4.56
N LEU A 51 -4.04 -5.25 5.56
CA LEU A 51 -4.16 -6.68 5.84
C LEU A 51 -5.40 -7.24 5.16
N TYR A 52 -5.30 -8.45 4.62
CA TYR A 52 -6.46 -9.23 4.18
C TYR A 52 -6.18 -10.72 4.36
N ASN A 53 -7.11 -11.45 4.98
CA ASN A 53 -6.91 -12.84 5.40
C ASN A 53 -5.60 -13.04 6.19
N ASN A 54 -5.27 -12.08 7.05
CA ASN A 54 -4.02 -11.98 7.81
C ASN A 54 -2.73 -11.78 7.00
N TYR A 55 -2.76 -11.73 5.66
CA TYR A 55 -1.57 -11.40 4.87
C TYR A 55 -1.45 -9.89 4.68
N LEU A 56 -0.21 -9.41 4.65
CA LEU A 56 0.08 -8.02 4.34
C LEU A 56 0.07 -7.82 2.82
N TYR A 57 -0.62 -6.79 2.35
CA TYR A 57 -0.66 -6.40 0.95
C TYR A 57 -0.12 -4.98 0.82
N ILE A 58 0.78 -4.79 -0.15
CA ILE A 58 1.17 -3.48 -0.65
C ILE A 58 0.61 -3.38 -2.07
N ARG A 59 -0.09 -2.29 -2.37
CA ARG A 59 -0.58 -1.99 -3.72
C ARG A 59 -0.18 -0.58 -4.11
N ALA A 60 0.14 -0.42 -5.38
CA ALA A 60 0.28 0.87 -6.03
C ALA A 60 -0.49 0.88 -7.34
N CYS A 61 -0.96 2.05 -7.75
CA CYS A 61 -1.57 2.31 -9.04
C CYS A 61 -1.02 3.65 -9.59
N HIS A 62 -0.57 3.67 -10.84
CA HIS A 62 -0.19 4.92 -11.52
C HIS A 62 -1.29 5.51 -12.42
N THR A 63 -2.38 4.78 -12.60
CA THR A 63 -3.55 5.23 -13.35
C THR A 63 -4.76 4.43 -12.91
N ASP A 64 -5.94 4.87 -13.33
CA ASP A 64 -7.17 4.17 -13.07
C ASP A 64 -7.23 2.82 -13.81
N GLY A 65 -7.69 1.78 -13.10
CA GLY A 65 -7.92 0.45 -13.66
C GLY A 65 -6.84 -0.61 -13.33
N ILE A 66 -7.10 -1.86 -13.74
CA ILE A 66 -6.30 -3.03 -13.32
C ILE A 66 -4.90 -3.10 -13.95
N LEU A 67 -4.75 -2.60 -15.19
CA LEU A 67 -3.49 -2.62 -15.92
C LEU A 67 -2.49 -1.60 -15.36
N GLY A 68 -2.97 -0.61 -14.61
CA GLY A 68 -2.16 0.40 -13.94
C GLY A 68 -1.70 0.01 -12.55
N ARG A 69 -1.89 -1.26 -12.13
CA ARG A 69 -1.71 -1.73 -10.75
C ARG A 69 -0.52 -2.68 -10.61
N ALA A 70 0.16 -2.57 -9.49
CA ALA A 70 1.20 -3.48 -9.04
C ALA A 70 0.94 -3.80 -7.56
N ALA A 71 1.33 -5.00 -7.16
CA ALA A 71 1.16 -5.48 -5.80
C ALA A 71 2.31 -6.39 -5.40
N CYS A 72 2.59 -6.42 -4.10
CA CYS A 72 3.31 -7.52 -3.48
C CYS A 72 2.59 -7.94 -2.20
N THR A 73 2.64 -9.24 -1.91
CA THR A 73 1.99 -9.85 -0.77
C THR A 73 3.05 -10.38 0.17
N GLY A 74 3.01 -9.94 1.42
CA GLY A 74 3.92 -10.34 2.48
C GLY A 74 3.42 -11.55 3.26
N PRO A 75 4.18 -11.98 4.28
CA PRO A 75 3.80 -13.08 5.15
C PRO A 75 2.53 -12.77 5.98
N SER A 76 1.97 -13.83 6.57
CA SER A 76 0.81 -13.69 7.45
C SER A 76 1.18 -13.14 8.83
N VAL A 77 0.34 -12.24 9.36
CA VAL A 77 0.46 -11.58 10.66
C VAL A 77 -0.64 -12.12 11.58
N ASN A 78 -0.40 -13.27 12.21
CA ASN A 78 -1.39 -14.00 13.01
C ASN A 78 -1.32 -13.72 14.52
N ASN A 79 -0.83 -12.55 14.92
CA ASN A 79 -0.69 -12.17 16.33
C ASN A 79 -1.01 -10.67 16.52
N THR A 80 -1.03 -10.19 17.77
CA THR A 80 -1.37 -8.81 18.14
C THR A 80 -0.18 -8.00 18.64
N ASN A 81 1.05 -8.41 18.34
CA ASN A 81 2.27 -7.70 18.71
C ASN A 81 2.52 -6.51 17.78
N TRP A 82 3.47 -5.66 18.18
CA TRP A 82 3.99 -4.63 17.31
C TRP A 82 4.80 -5.25 16.18
N HIS A 83 4.56 -4.76 14.97
CA HIS A 83 5.28 -5.13 13.76
C HIS A 83 5.75 -3.89 13.02
N HIS A 84 6.92 -3.96 12.41
CA HIS A 84 7.47 -2.92 11.56
C HIS A 84 7.29 -3.29 10.09
N VAL A 85 6.75 -2.38 9.29
CA VAL A 85 6.63 -2.54 7.84
C VAL A 85 7.48 -1.49 7.16
N LEU A 86 8.17 -1.92 6.10
CA LEU A 86 8.75 -1.04 5.10
C LEU A 86 8.26 -1.49 3.74
N PHE A 87 7.69 -0.59 2.95
CA PHE A 87 7.50 -0.81 1.51
C PHE A 87 8.39 0.10 0.69
N VAL A 88 8.75 -0.37 -0.49
CA VAL A 88 9.54 0.35 -1.49
C VAL A 88 8.87 0.26 -2.85
N ILE A 89 8.58 1.39 -3.47
CA ILE A 89 8.39 1.52 -4.92
C ILE A 89 9.78 1.65 -5.51
N ASN A 90 10.31 0.58 -6.09
CA ASN A 90 11.67 0.56 -6.64
C ASN A 90 11.61 0.79 -8.15
N ARG A 91 11.89 2.03 -8.57
CA ARG A 91 11.90 2.41 -9.99
C ARG A 91 13.06 1.79 -10.77
N GLN A 92 14.18 1.50 -10.12
CA GLN A 92 15.35 0.88 -10.75
C GLN A 92 15.10 -0.59 -11.10
N GLU A 93 14.50 -1.34 -10.18
CA GLU A 93 14.13 -2.75 -10.42
C GLU A 93 12.76 -2.91 -11.08
N GLY A 94 11.99 -1.82 -11.17
CA GLY A 94 10.68 -1.80 -11.80
C GLY A 94 9.63 -2.62 -11.05
N LYS A 95 9.67 -2.66 -9.71
CA LYS A 95 8.71 -3.42 -8.89
C LYS A 95 8.46 -2.83 -7.50
N LEU A 96 7.42 -3.33 -6.83
CA LEU A 96 7.18 -3.10 -5.41
C LEU A 96 7.94 -4.14 -4.57
N GLN A 97 8.46 -3.70 -3.43
CA GLN A 97 9.15 -4.56 -2.46
C GLN A 97 8.59 -4.27 -1.06
N GLY A 98 8.52 -5.32 -0.24
CA GLY A 98 8.04 -5.23 1.13
C GLY A 98 8.99 -5.92 2.10
N TYR A 99 8.99 -5.43 3.33
CA TYR A 99 9.72 -5.98 4.46
C TYR A 99 8.80 -5.97 5.68
N LEU A 100 8.79 -7.08 6.43
CA LEU A 100 8.14 -7.20 7.73
C LEU A 100 9.22 -7.50 8.78
N ASP A 101 9.28 -6.68 9.84
CA ASP A 101 10.26 -6.78 10.92
C ASP A 101 11.71 -6.84 10.42
N GLY A 102 12.00 -6.10 9.34
CA GLY A 102 13.32 -6.04 8.71
C GLY A 102 13.64 -7.17 7.74
N SER A 103 12.71 -8.09 7.48
CA SER A 103 12.92 -9.23 6.56
C SER A 103 12.01 -9.17 5.33
N SER A 104 12.57 -9.50 4.16
CA SER A 104 11.83 -9.72 2.91
C SER A 104 11.46 -11.18 2.68
N THR A 105 11.73 -12.08 3.64
CA THR A 105 11.36 -13.50 3.52
C THR A 105 9.84 -13.67 3.49
N GLY A 106 9.34 -14.50 2.56
CA GLY A 106 7.91 -14.81 2.44
C GLY A 106 7.12 -13.77 1.64
N TRP A 107 7.77 -12.75 1.09
CA TRP A 107 7.16 -11.83 0.14
C TRP A 107 7.11 -12.45 -1.26
N ILE A 108 5.98 -12.27 -1.93
CA ILE A 108 5.75 -12.71 -3.31
C ILE A 108 5.13 -11.58 -4.11
N ASP A 109 5.22 -11.69 -5.43
CA ASP A 109 4.46 -10.81 -6.32
C ASP A 109 2.97 -10.98 -6.06
N GLY A 110 2.27 -9.85 -5.95
CA GLY A 110 0.88 -9.81 -5.54
C GLY A 110 -0.04 -10.25 -6.67
N THR A 111 -1.02 -11.06 -6.34
CA THR A 111 -2.06 -11.49 -7.27
C THR A 111 -3.21 -10.48 -7.26
N ILE A 112 -3.51 -9.92 -8.43
CA ILE A 112 -4.73 -9.17 -8.70
C ILE A 112 -5.47 -9.95 -9.78
N LEU A 113 -6.29 -10.91 -9.34
CA LEU A 113 -6.86 -11.93 -10.22
C LEU A 113 -7.51 -11.33 -11.48
N PRO A 114 -7.26 -11.92 -12.67
CA PRO A 114 -6.48 -13.14 -12.90
C PRO A 114 -4.95 -12.94 -13.01
N PHE A 115 -4.43 -11.74 -12.81
CA PHE A 115 -3.04 -11.39 -13.12
C PHE A 115 -2.13 -11.43 -11.88
N ILE A 116 -0.87 -11.78 -12.10
CA ILE A 116 0.22 -11.47 -11.17
C ILE A 116 0.85 -10.19 -11.71
N LEU A 117 0.76 -9.10 -10.96
CA LEU A 117 1.25 -7.79 -11.40
C LEU A 117 2.17 -7.24 -10.32
N ASN A 118 3.47 -7.31 -10.55
CA ASN A 118 4.47 -6.56 -9.79
C ASN A 118 5.51 -5.96 -10.74
N ASN A 119 5.04 -5.25 -11.76
CA ASN A 119 5.88 -4.56 -12.72
C ASN A 119 5.41 -3.11 -12.85
N ILE A 120 6.33 -2.17 -12.64
CA ILE A 120 6.11 -0.72 -12.75
C ILE A 120 7.08 -0.07 -13.73
N SER A 121 7.80 -0.86 -14.53
CA SER A 121 8.89 -0.36 -15.40
C SER A 121 8.42 0.66 -16.45
N SER A 122 7.16 0.59 -16.85
CA SER A 122 6.55 1.49 -17.85
C SER A 122 5.71 2.60 -17.23
N TRP A 123 5.67 2.72 -15.91
CA TRP A 123 4.77 3.65 -15.25
C TRP A 123 5.32 5.08 -15.25
N GLY A 124 4.45 6.05 -15.53
CA GLY A 124 4.67 7.46 -15.22
C GLY A 124 4.54 7.78 -13.73
N GLU A 125 4.12 9.01 -13.42
CA GLU A 125 3.99 9.52 -12.05
C GLU A 125 2.93 8.74 -11.25
N ILE A 126 3.14 8.62 -9.94
CA ILE A 126 2.16 8.06 -9.01
C ILE A 126 1.78 9.20 -8.07
N ASP A 127 0.88 10.06 -8.53
CA ASP A 127 0.52 11.29 -7.83
C ASP A 127 -0.99 11.36 -7.63
N ASN A 128 -1.44 11.94 -6.53
CA ASN A 128 -2.87 12.17 -6.32
C ASN A 128 -3.11 13.27 -5.28
N ASN A 129 -4.18 14.03 -5.48
CA ASN A 129 -4.55 15.12 -4.57
C ASN A 129 -5.28 14.66 -3.30
N LYS A 130 -5.31 13.35 -2.98
CA LYS A 130 -5.98 12.85 -1.77
C LYS A 130 -5.01 12.91 -0.58
N PRO A 131 -5.52 13.17 0.64
CA PRO A 131 -4.69 13.19 1.83
C PRO A 131 -4.12 11.80 2.14
N LEU A 132 -3.09 11.76 2.99
CA LEU A 132 -2.66 10.52 3.61
C LEU A 132 -3.73 10.03 4.60
N ALA A 133 -4.15 8.78 4.48
CA ALA A 133 -5.09 8.12 5.38
C ALA A 133 -4.36 7.11 6.28
N LEU A 134 -4.69 7.10 7.57
CA LEU A 134 -4.17 6.18 8.58
C LEU A 134 -5.31 5.37 9.20
N CYS A 135 -5.11 4.05 9.31
CA CYS A 135 -6.10 3.11 9.83
C CYS A 135 -7.48 3.28 9.17
N ARG A 136 -8.52 2.62 9.68
CA ARG A 136 -9.89 2.96 9.30
C ARG A 136 -10.30 4.28 9.97
N ASN A 137 -9.91 5.39 9.35
CA ASN A 137 -10.75 6.58 9.19
C ASN A 137 -10.96 6.75 7.68
N LEU A 138 -11.93 6.00 7.15
CA LEU A 138 -12.60 6.32 5.89
C LEU A 138 -13.60 7.41 6.28
N ASP A 139 -13.29 8.67 5.97
CA ASP A 139 -14.07 9.89 6.22
C ASP A 139 -15.41 9.70 6.96
N LEU A 140 -15.47 10.14 8.22
CA LEU A 140 -16.75 10.55 8.78
C LEU A 140 -17.14 11.83 8.03
N ASN A 141 -18.24 11.76 7.29
CA ASN A 141 -18.97 12.83 6.61
C ASN A 141 -18.63 13.03 5.13
N ASP A 142 -19.42 12.39 4.27
CA ASP A 142 -19.84 12.92 2.97
C ASP A 142 -21.30 12.46 2.74
N GLU A 143 -22.21 12.85 3.63
CA GLU A 143 -23.65 12.95 3.34
C GLU A 143 -24.19 14.21 4.03
N GLU A 144 -24.33 15.28 3.24
CA GLU A 144 -25.37 16.30 3.40
C GLU A 144 -26.49 15.97 2.41
#